data_AF-A0A842CBB8-F1
#
_entry.id   AF-A0A842CBB8-F1
#
_cell.length_a   1.000
_cell.length_b   1.000
_cell.length_c   1.000
_cell.angle_alpha   90.00
_cell.angle_beta   90.00
_cell.angle_gamma   90.00
#
_symmetry.space_group_name_H-M   'P 1'
#
loop_
_entity.id
_entity.type
_entity.pdbx_description
1 polymer ?
#
loop_
_entity_poly.entity_id
_entity_poly.type
_entity_poly.pdbx_seq_one_letter_code
_entity_poly.pdbx_strand_id
1 'polypeptide(L)'
;MKQVMEVIKEQIKNLPMIFRIARYEDKATYQSHYLGLAWQILNPLIQIAIYYFVFGFGMNAKSGSDASYIEWMLAGIIPWFFISAVILQGANSIYNKIGMVSKMNFPMSILPNITIVSNLTSYFTMMVILLGLLAINGTPVTIYWGQYLYYFVAMIAFLFSVTLFNATISVLVRDYYIMLQSVMRVLFYVTGIVWNLETMLPQWLVDLLKLNPIYYVVNGFRETFLMNRGFWESPSYTMYFWLITLTLLFVGATLHMKFRERFVDYL
;
A
#
# COMPACT_ATOMS: atom_id res chain seq x y z
N MET A 1 3.62 -25.18 -1.33
CA MET A 1 4.95 -24.61 -1.63
C MET A 1 5.23 -24.50 -3.13
N LYS A 2 5.03 -25.56 -3.94
CA LYS A 2 5.27 -25.51 -5.41
C LYS A 2 4.54 -24.34 -6.10
N GLN A 3 3.26 -24.13 -5.78
CA GLN A 3 2.43 -23.04 -6.33
C GLN A 3 3.00 -21.64 -6.07
N VAL A 4 3.44 -21.36 -4.83
CA VAL A 4 4.06 -20.07 -4.48
C VAL A 4 5.34 -19.84 -5.28
N MET A 5 6.17 -20.88 -5.41
CA MET A 5 7.42 -20.80 -6.18
C MET A 5 7.16 -20.57 -7.68
N GLU A 6 6.11 -21.18 -8.23
CA GLU A 6 5.70 -20.94 -9.62
C GLU A 6 5.25 -19.51 -9.84
N VAL A 7 4.40 -18.97 -8.97
CA VAL A 7 3.97 -17.57 -9.04
C VAL A 7 5.18 -16.63 -8.98
N ILE A 8 6.12 -16.85 -8.07
CA ILE A 8 7.33 -16.03 -7.95
C ILE A 8 8.21 -16.14 -9.21
N LYS A 9 8.39 -17.35 -9.75
CA LYS A 9 9.14 -17.56 -11.01
C LYS A 9 8.48 -16.84 -12.19
N GLU A 10 7.15 -16.87 -12.28
CA GLU A 10 6.40 -16.13 -13.29
C GLU A 10 6.62 -14.61 -13.16
N GLN A 11 6.66 -14.07 -11.94
CA GLN A 11 7.00 -12.66 -11.74
C GLN A 11 8.39 -12.33 -12.27
N ILE A 12 9.40 -13.09 -11.84
CA ILE A 12 10.81 -12.82 -12.19
C ILE A 12 11.01 -12.89 -13.71
N LYS A 13 10.45 -13.92 -14.36
CA LYS A 13 10.56 -14.11 -15.81
C LYS A 13 9.96 -12.95 -16.61
N ASN A 14 8.90 -12.33 -16.09
CA ASN A 14 8.14 -11.28 -16.79
C ASN A 14 8.43 -9.87 -16.27
N LEU A 15 9.42 -9.68 -15.38
CA LEU A 15 9.78 -8.36 -14.84
C LEU A 15 9.91 -7.26 -15.91
N PRO A 16 10.63 -7.44 -17.04
CA PRO A 16 10.77 -6.40 -18.05
C PRO A 16 9.41 -5.98 -18.65
N MET A 17 8.49 -6.92 -18.77
CA MET A 17 7.15 -6.65 -19.29
C MET A 17 6.29 -5.91 -18.29
N ILE A 18 6.38 -6.29 -17.01
CA ILE A 18 5.69 -5.61 -15.90
C ILE A 18 6.09 -4.13 -15.87
N PHE A 19 7.39 -3.83 -15.92
CA PHE A 19 7.89 -2.45 -15.95
C PHE A 19 7.44 -1.66 -17.19
N ARG A 20 7.42 -2.29 -18.37
CA ARG A 20 6.98 -1.63 -19.61
C ARG A 20 5.49 -1.27 -19.57
N ILE A 21 4.64 -2.20 -19.13
CA ILE A 21 3.20 -1.97 -19.05
C ILE A 21 2.89 -0.95 -17.96
N ALA A 22 3.49 -1.08 -16.77
CA ALA A 22 3.29 -0.13 -15.67
C ALA A 22 3.64 1.32 -16.09
N ARG A 23 4.79 1.52 -16.74
CA ARG A 23 5.19 2.84 -17.25
C ARG A 23 4.26 3.37 -18.34
N TYR A 24 3.72 2.48 -19.17
CA TYR A 24 2.76 2.86 -20.20
C TYR A 24 1.42 3.30 -19.57
N GLU A 25 0.92 2.56 -18.59
CA GLU A 25 -0.33 2.87 -17.87
C GLU A 25 -0.25 4.20 -17.12
N ASP A 26 0.86 4.44 -16.41
CA ASP A 26 1.10 5.73 -15.74
C ASP A 26 1.02 6.89 -16.74
N LYS A 27 1.72 6.79 -17.88
CA LYS A 27 1.74 7.84 -18.89
C LYS A 27 0.38 8.02 -19.55
N ALA A 28 -0.28 6.92 -19.92
CA ALA A 28 -1.57 6.93 -20.61
C ALA A 28 -2.66 7.60 -19.76
N THR A 29 -2.64 7.39 -18.45
CA THR A 29 -3.61 7.99 -17.52
C THR A 29 -3.59 9.52 -17.57
N TYR A 30 -2.41 10.12 -17.73
CA TYR A 30 -2.25 11.59 -17.70
C TYR A 30 -2.13 12.23 -19.08
N GLN A 31 -1.97 11.46 -20.15
CA GLN A 31 -1.67 11.96 -21.49
C GLN A 31 -2.77 12.87 -22.07
N SER A 32 -4.04 12.63 -21.73
CA SER A 32 -5.19 13.38 -22.27
C SER A 32 -5.70 14.49 -21.35
N HIS A 33 -4.98 14.82 -20.27
CA HIS A 33 -5.36 15.89 -19.34
C HIS A 33 -4.56 17.18 -19.60
N TYR A 34 -5.23 18.34 -19.49
CA TYR A 34 -4.60 19.65 -19.70
C TYR A 34 -3.36 19.89 -18.83
N LEU A 35 -3.42 19.52 -17.54
CA LEU A 35 -2.29 19.62 -16.61
C LEU A 35 -1.35 18.40 -16.66
N GLY A 36 -1.71 17.38 -17.44
CA GLY A 36 -0.91 16.17 -17.64
C GLY A 36 -0.45 15.53 -16.34
N LEU A 37 0.85 15.23 -16.27
CA LEU A 37 1.51 14.59 -15.14
C LEU A 37 1.45 15.39 -13.83
N ALA A 38 1.17 16.70 -13.87
CA ALA A 38 1.05 17.50 -12.65
C ALA A 38 -0.06 16.97 -11.73
N TRP A 39 -1.10 16.35 -12.28
CA TRP A 39 -2.18 15.74 -11.49
C TRP A 39 -1.71 14.58 -10.60
N GLN A 40 -0.63 13.91 -10.95
CA GLN A 40 -0.02 12.86 -10.11
C GLN A 40 0.42 13.41 -8.76
N ILE A 41 0.81 14.69 -8.71
CA ILE A 41 1.27 15.39 -7.51
C ILE A 41 0.14 16.20 -6.89
N LEU A 42 -0.62 16.94 -7.70
CA LEU A 42 -1.67 17.82 -7.23
C LEU A 42 -2.78 17.07 -6.51
N ASN A 43 -3.22 15.91 -7.02
CA ASN A 43 -4.35 15.19 -6.42
C ASN A 43 -4.05 14.73 -4.98
N PRO A 44 -2.94 14.01 -4.69
CA PRO A 44 -2.65 13.64 -3.31
C PRO A 44 -2.28 14.85 -2.44
N LEU A 45 -1.67 15.91 -2.98
CA LEU A 45 -1.40 17.14 -2.24
C LEU A 45 -2.68 17.86 -1.78
N ILE A 46 -3.68 17.97 -2.66
CA ILE A 46 -4.99 18.52 -2.31
C ILE A 46 -5.62 17.68 -1.20
N GLN A 47 -5.54 16.35 -1.32
CA GLN A 47 -6.09 15.45 -0.31
C GLN A 47 -5.38 15.60 1.05
N ILE A 48 -4.05 15.71 1.05
CA ILE A 48 -3.24 16.01 2.25
C ILE A 48 -3.63 17.35 2.85
N ALA A 49 -3.78 18.40 2.04
CA ALA A 49 -4.15 19.73 2.50
C ALA A 49 -5.53 19.72 3.19
N ILE A 50 -6.50 18.99 2.63
CA ILE A 50 -7.83 18.81 3.23
C ILE A 50 -7.71 18.10 4.58
N TYR A 51 -6.98 16.99 4.66
CA TYR A 51 -6.81 16.27 5.92
C TYR A 51 -6.06 17.09 6.98
N TYR A 52 -5.02 17.81 6.58
CA TYR A 52 -4.30 18.71 7.48
C TYR A 52 -5.21 19.85 7.98
N PHE A 53 -6.03 20.42 7.10
CA PHE A 53 -6.97 21.46 7.50
C PHE A 53 -8.01 20.95 8.50
N VAL A 54 -8.63 19.79 8.23
CA VAL A 54 -9.68 19.23 9.10
C VAL A 54 -9.11 18.75 10.44
N PHE A 55 -8.06 17.93 10.41
CA PHE A 55 -7.53 17.30 11.63
C PHE A 55 -6.49 18.15 12.35
N GLY A 56 -5.60 18.80 11.60
CA GLY A 56 -4.58 19.68 12.16
C GLY A 56 -5.18 20.96 12.73
N PHE A 57 -5.87 21.75 11.90
CA PHE A 57 -6.48 23.00 12.36
C PHE A 57 -7.83 22.80 13.05
N GLY A 58 -8.73 21.98 12.49
CA GLY A 58 -10.08 21.82 13.02
C GLY A 58 -10.15 21.05 14.34
N MET A 59 -9.37 19.96 14.47
CA MET A 59 -9.39 19.09 15.66
C MET A 59 -8.18 19.28 16.57
N ASN A 60 -7.23 20.15 16.23
CA ASN A 60 -5.95 20.30 16.94
C ASN A 60 -5.28 18.94 17.21
N ALA A 61 -5.32 18.05 16.22
CA ALA A 61 -4.73 16.73 16.33
C ALA A 61 -3.25 16.86 16.67
N LYS A 62 -2.83 16.15 17.71
CA LYS A 62 -1.44 16.14 18.17
C LYS A 62 -0.70 15.00 17.50
N SER A 63 0.56 15.26 17.17
CA SER A 63 1.52 14.19 16.88
C SER A 63 1.67 13.29 18.11
N GLY A 64 1.99 12.01 17.87
CA GLY A 64 2.43 11.09 18.93
C GLY A 64 3.93 11.20 19.23
N SER A 65 4.58 12.28 18.81
CA SER A 65 6.03 12.51 18.92
C SER A 65 6.33 14.01 19.02
N ASP A 66 7.58 14.38 19.25
CA ASP A 66 8.01 15.80 19.30
C ASP A 66 7.94 16.52 17.93
N ALA A 67 7.66 15.76 16.86
CA ALA A 67 7.51 16.28 15.49
C ALA A 67 6.20 17.04 15.31
N SER A 68 6.13 17.89 14.28
CA SER A 68 4.88 18.58 13.93
C SER A 68 3.82 17.58 13.45
N TYR A 69 2.54 17.90 13.69
CA TYR A 69 1.44 17.05 13.24
C TYR A 69 1.45 16.80 11.73
N ILE A 70 1.87 17.78 10.92
CA ILE A 70 1.96 17.62 9.46
C ILE A 70 2.99 16.54 9.08
N GLU A 71 4.13 16.48 9.77
CA GLU A 71 5.18 15.49 9.51
C GLU A 71 4.71 14.10 9.91
N TRP A 72 4.08 14.00 11.09
CA TRP A 72 3.49 12.77 11.61
C TRP A 72 2.37 12.22 10.71
N MET A 73 1.53 13.10 10.18
CA MET A 73 0.47 12.76 9.23
C MET A 73 1.06 12.33 7.89
N LEU A 74 2.03 13.06 7.33
CA LEU A 74 2.66 12.73 6.06
C LEU A 74 3.37 11.37 6.09
N ALA A 75 4.12 11.09 7.16
CA ALA A 75 4.79 9.81 7.36
C ALA A 75 3.82 8.62 7.35
N GLY A 76 2.56 8.82 7.76
CA GLY A 76 1.55 7.77 7.74
C GLY A 76 0.66 7.75 6.48
N ILE A 77 0.33 8.90 5.92
CA ILE A 77 -0.64 9.00 4.81
C ILE A 77 -0.04 8.62 3.46
N ILE A 78 1.26 8.87 3.25
CA ILE A 78 1.97 8.51 2.02
C ILE A 78 1.98 6.99 1.79
N PRO A 79 2.41 6.15 2.75
CA PRO A 79 2.32 4.70 2.58
C PRO A 79 0.86 4.24 2.48
N TRP A 80 -0.08 4.90 3.16
CA TRP A 80 -1.50 4.58 3.01
C TRP A 80 -2.03 4.80 1.59
N PHE A 81 -1.74 5.94 0.96
CA PHE A 81 -2.18 6.21 -0.42
C PHE A 81 -1.65 5.15 -1.38
N PHE A 82 -0.39 4.74 -1.20
CA PHE A 82 0.18 3.65 -1.99
C PHE A 82 -0.54 2.32 -1.72
N ILE A 83 -0.69 1.93 -0.45
CA ILE A 83 -1.36 0.68 -0.06
C ILE A 83 -2.79 0.62 -0.57
N SER A 84 -3.56 1.69 -0.39
CA SER A 84 -4.95 1.78 -0.80
C SER A 84 -5.10 1.72 -2.33
N ALA A 85 -4.24 2.44 -3.06
CA ALA A 85 -4.28 2.43 -4.53
C ALA A 85 -3.94 1.04 -5.08
N VAL A 86 -2.87 0.42 -4.57
CA VAL A 86 -2.41 -0.91 -5.03
C VAL A 86 -3.44 -1.99 -4.73
N ILE A 87 -4.00 -2.04 -3.51
CA ILE A 87 -4.99 -3.07 -3.14
C ILE A 87 -6.24 -2.97 -4.02
N LEU A 88 -6.77 -1.76 -4.22
CA LEU A 88 -8.01 -1.57 -5.00
C LEU A 88 -7.78 -1.78 -6.50
N GLN A 89 -6.78 -1.14 -7.09
CA GLN A 89 -6.49 -1.30 -8.51
C GLN A 89 -6.08 -2.73 -8.84
N GLY A 90 -5.27 -3.34 -7.97
CA GLY A 90 -4.81 -4.70 -8.14
C GLY A 90 -5.94 -5.72 -7.95
N ALA A 91 -6.86 -5.52 -7.01
CA ALA A 91 -8.06 -6.36 -6.90
C ALA A 91 -8.92 -6.32 -8.17
N ASN A 92 -8.98 -5.19 -8.88
CA ASN A 92 -9.74 -5.08 -10.13
C ASN A 92 -8.90 -5.34 -11.40
N SER A 93 -7.61 -5.69 -11.25
CA SER A 93 -6.65 -5.73 -12.37
C SER A 93 -6.96 -6.83 -13.39
N ILE A 94 -7.39 -8.02 -12.93
CA ILE A 94 -7.71 -9.15 -13.81
C ILE A 94 -8.95 -8.84 -14.64
N TYR A 95 -10.01 -8.33 -14.00
CA TYR A 95 -11.25 -7.93 -14.66
C TYR A 95 -11.01 -6.89 -15.75
N ASN A 96 -10.29 -5.81 -15.43
CA ASN A 96 -10.03 -4.72 -16.37
C ASN A 96 -9.18 -5.13 -17.57
N LYS A 97 -8.34 -6.17 -17.44
CA LYS A 97 -7.35 -6.56 -18.45
C LYS A 97 -7.72 -7.83 -19.19
N ILE A 98 -8.95 -8.34 -19.01
CA ILE A 98 -9.37 -9.60 -19.62
C ILE A 98 -9.27 -9.61 -21.15
N GLY A 99 -9.62 -8.51 -21.81
CA GLY A 99 -9.54 -8.41 -23.28
C GLY A 99 -8.11 -8.47 -23.84
N MET A 100 -7.10 -8.14 -23.02
CA MET A 100 -5.69 -8.32 -23.37
C MET A 100 -5.24 -9.76 -23.09
N VAL A 101 -5.65 -10.30 -21.94
CA VAL A 101 -5.32 -11.67 -21.51
C VAL A 101 -5.92 -12.74 -22.43
N SER A 102 -7.13 -12.51 -22.96
CA SER A 102 -7.79 -13.48 -23.84
C SER A 102 -7.21 -13.50 -25.27
N LYS A 103 -6.52 -12.45 -25.68
CA LYS A 103 -5.95 -12.29 -27.04
C LYS A 103 -4.45 -12.53 -27.13
N MET A 104 -3.75 -12.43 -26.01
CA MET A 104 -2.30 -12.63 -25.92
C MET A 104 -2.06 -13.62 -24.78
N ASN A 105 -1.24 -14.66 -24.98
CA ASN A 105 -0.91 -15.69 -23.97
C ASN A 105 -0.19 -15.08 -22.74
N PHE A 106 -0.96 -14.38 -21.90
CA PHE A 106 -0.45 -13.51 -20.85
C PHE A 106 -0.63 -14.18 -19.49
N PRO A 107 0.43 -14.39 -18.69
CA PRO A 107 0.29 -15.00 -17.38
C PRO A 107 -0.47 -14.06 -16.44
N MET A 108 -1.68 -14.45 -16.03
CA MET A 108 -2.58 -13.59 -15.25
C MET A 108 -2.01 -13.20 -13.87
N SER A 109 -1.05 -13.97 -13.37
CA SER A 109 -0.37 -13.73 -12.09
C SER A 109 0.42 -12.42 -12.06
N ILE A 110 0.79 -11.85 -13.21
CA ILE A 110 1.61 -10.61 -13.26
C ILE A 110 0.77 -9.34 -13.20
N LEU A 111 -0.55 -9.42 -13.39
CA LEU A 111 -1.44 -8.26 -13.42
C LEU A 111 -1.49 -7.49 -12.10
N PRO A 112 -1.56 -8.15 -10.92
CA PRO A 112 -1.44 -7.47 -9.63
C PRO A 112 -0.11 -6.71 -9.50
N ASN A 113 0.99 -7.29 -9.96
CA ASN A 113 2.32 -6.68 -9.80
C ASN A 113 2.52 -5.45 -10.71
N ILE A 114 1.85 -5.40 -11.87
CA ILE A 114 1.82 -4.20 -12.70
C ILE A 114 1.27 -3.01 -11.91
N THR A 115 0.22 -3.21 -11.11
CA THR A 115 -0.37 -2.15 -10.28
C THR A 115 0.54 -1.71 -9.14
N ILE A 116 1.37 -2.60 -8.59
CA ILE A 116 2.38 -2.24 -7.59
C ILE A 116 3.40 -1.31 -8.24
N VAL A 117 3.93 -1.68 -9.41
CA VAL A 117 4.99 -0.94 -10.09
C VAL A 117 4.51 0.41 -10.63
N SER A 118 3.26 0.51 -11.13
CA SER A 118 2.71 1.79 -11.61
C SER A 118 2.58 2.80 -10.47
N ASN A 119 2.05 2.38 -9.32
CA ASN A 119 1.85 3.27 -8.19
C ASN A 119 3.17 3.65 -7.47
N LEU A 120 4.29 2.97 -7.73
CA LEU A 120 5.60 3.32 -7.15
C LEU A 120 6.05 4.71 -7.57
N THR A 121 5.78 5.14 -8.81
CA THR A 121 6.15 6.46 -9.29
C THR A 121 5.56 7.54 -8.39
N SER A 122 4.24 7.48 -8.15
CA SER A 122 3.52 8.42 -7.29
C SER A 122 3.99 8.36 -5.84
N TYR A 123 4.25 7.16 -5.32
CA TYR A 123 4.76 6.95 -3.96
C TYR A 123 6.13 7.62 -3.77
N PHE A 124 7.08 7.40 -4.69
CA PHE A 124 8.41 8.01 -4.59
C PHE A 124 8.34 9.54 -4.72
N THR A 125 7.49 10.07 -5.59
CA THR A 125 7.29 11.52 -5.69
C THR A 125 6.77 12.10 -4.36
N MET A 126 5.83 11.44 -3.70
CA MET A 126 5.33 11.86 -2.39
C MET A 126 6.38 11.70 -1.28
N MET A 127 7.18 10.64 -1.32
CA MET A 127 8.29 10.45 -0.39
C MET A 127 9.33 11.57 -0.50
N VAL A 128 9.65 12.04 -1.71
CA VAL A 128 10.55 13.19 -1.90
C VAL A 128 9.99 14.44 -1.22
N ILE A 129 8.67 14.67 -1.29
CA ILE A 129 8.01 15.80 -0.61
C ILE A 129 8.16 15.68 0.91
N LEU A 130 7.93 14.49 1.48
CA LEU A 130 8.13 14.24 2.92
C LEU A 130 9.58 14.51 3.33
N LEU A 131 10.55 13.93 2.63
CA LEU A 131 11.97 14.11 2.94
C LEU A 131 12.39 15.58 2.84
N GLY A 132 11.89 16.31 1.85
CA GLY A 132 12.10 17.74 1.71
C GLY A 132 11.55 18.53 2.91
N LEU A 133 10.35 18.18 3.38
CA LEU A 133 9.75 18.81 4.56
C LEU A 133 10.55 18.54 5.83
N LEU A 134 10.96 17.29 6.07
CA LEU A 134 11.77 16.90 7.23
C LEU A 134 13.11 17.64 7.24
N ALA A 135 13.73 17.83 6.07
CA ALA A 135 14.97 18.58 5.92
C ALA A 135 14.79 20.08 6.22
N ILE A 136 13.69 20.70 5.75
CA ILE A 136 13.37 22.12 6.01
C ILE A 136 13.13 22.36 7.50
N ASN A 137 12.44 21.45 8.17
CA ASN A 137 12.15 21.56 9.61
C ASN A 137 13.32 21.15 10.50
N GLY A 138 14.47 20.77 9.92
CA GLY A 138 15.68 20.42 10.68
C GLY A 138 15.57 19.12 11.47
N THR A 139 14.72 18.18 11.03
CA THR A 139 14.61 16.87 11.69
C THR A 139 15.95 16.13 11.57
N PRO A 140 16.57 15.70 12.69
CA PRO A 140 17.88 15.06 12.64
C PRO A 140 17.79 13.71 11.93
N VAL A 141 18.69 13.50 10.96
CA VAL A 141 18.85 12.19 10.32
C VAL A 141 19.51 11.24 11.32
N THR A 142 18.78 10.22 11.74
CA THR A 142 19.25 9.21 12.69
C THR A 142 19.56 7.89 11.98
N ILE A 143 20.24 6.98 12.68
CA ILE A 143 20.52 5.64 12.16
C ILE A 143 19.24 4.83 11.84
N TYR A 144 18.11 5.20 12.46
CA TYR A 144 16.80 4.58 12.25
C TYR A 144 16.28 4.78 10.83
N TRP A 145 16.74 5.82 10.10
CA TRP A 145 16.36 6.05 8.71
C TRP A 145 16.70 4.87 7.79
N GLY A 146 17.73 4.07 8.13
CA GLY A 146 18.06 2.84 7.41
C GLY A 146 16.94 1.80 7.42
N GLN A 147 16.04 1.85 8.40
CA GLN A 147 14.88 0.96 8.50
C GLN A 147 13.80 1.26 7.46
N TYR A 148 13.86 2.41 6.79
CA TYR A 148 13.03 2.71 5.64
C TYR A 148 13.06 1.57 4.61
N LEU A 149 14.25 1.04 4.31
CA LEU A 149 14.41 -0.04 3.34
C LEU A 149 13.70 -1.32 3.81
N TYR A 150 13.80 -1.62 5.10
CA TYR A 150 13.12 -2.77 5.70
C TYR A 150 11.59 -2.63 5.59
N TYR A 151 11.03 -1.51 6.06
CA TYR A 151 9.59 -1.29 6.04
C TYR A 151 9.04 -1.15 4.61
N PHE A 152 9.84 -0.61 3.68
CA PHE A 152 9.50 -0.60 2.26
C PHE A 152 9.40 -2.02 1.69
N VAL A 153 10.38 -2.90 1.96
CA VAL A 153 10.33 -4.30 1.51
C VAL A 153 9.17 -5.05 2.16
N ALA A 154 8.94 -4.84 3.45
CA ALA A 154 7.80 -5.40 4.18
C ALA A 154 6.47 -4.97 3.55
N MET A 155 6.32 -3.69 3.22
CA MET A 155 5.15 -3.14 2.54
C MET A 155 4.94 -3.79 1.17
N ILE A 156 5.98 -3.91 0.34
CA ILE A 156 5.87 -4.52 -0.99
C ILE A 156 5.50 -6.01 -0.89
N ALA A 157 6.10 -6.74 0.05
CA ALA A 157 5.77 -8.16 0.28
C ALA A 157 4.32 -8.34 0.73
N PHE A 158 3.85 -7.50 1.66
CA PHE A 158 2.45 -7.49 2.11
C PHE A 158 1.50 -7.16 0.96
N LEU A 159 1.79 -6.12 0.20
CA LEU A 159 0.96 -5.70 -0.94
C LEU A 159 0.89 -6.77 -2.02
N PHE A 160 2.00 -7.41 -2.37
CA PHE A 160 1.99 -8.51 -3.33
C PHE A 160 1.06 -9.64 -2.87
N SER A 161 1.16 -10.02 -1.59
CA SER A 161 0.39 -11.11 -0.98
C SER A 161 -1.12 -10.80 -0.94
N VAL A 162 -1.47 -9.63 -0.40
CA VAL A 162 -2.86 -9.18 -0.26
C VAL A 162 -3.51 -8.93 -1.62
N THR A 163 -2.78 -8.32 -2.55
CA THR A 163 -3.34 -7.96 -3.85
C THR A 163 -3.57 -9.20 -4.71
N LEU A 164 -2.67 -10.19 -4.68
CA LEU A 164 -2.88 -11.47 -5.36
C LEU A 164 -4.11 -12.21 -4.83
N PHE A 165 -4.28 -12.23 -3.50
CA PHE A 165 -5.45 -12.79 -2.84
C PHE A 165 -6.74 -12.06 -3.25
N ASN A 166 -6.77 -10.74 -3.13
CA ASN A 166 -7.96 -9.93 -3.45
C ASN A 166 -8.31 -9.97 -4.94
N ALA A 167 -7.32 -9.99 -5.83
CA ALA A 167 -7.54 -10.10 -7.27
C ALA A 167 -8.14 -11.46 -7.65
N THR A 168 -7.78 -12.52 -6.93
CA THR A 168 -8.37 -13.84 -7.17
C THR A 168 -9.81 -13.89 -6.70
N ILE A 169 -10.13 -13.34 -5.52
CA ILE A 169 -11.50 -13.36 -4.97
C ILE A 169 -12.43 -12.47 -5.79
N SER A 170 -11.97 -11.28 -6.21
CA SER A 170 -12.81 -10.33 -6.96
C SER A 170 -13.26 -10.87 -8.32
N VAL A 171 -12.50 -11.78 -8.93
CA VAL A 171 -12.87 -12.48 -10.17
C VAL A 171 -13.91 -13.56 -9.89
N LEU A 172 -13.81 -14.25 -8.75
CA LEU A 172 -14.78 -15.28 -8.35
C LEU A 172 -16.10 -14.69 -7.87
N VAL A 173 -16.05 -13.54 -7.18
CA VAL A 173 -17.20 -12.86 -6.59
C VAL A 173 -17.06 -11.37 -6.86
N ARG A 174 -17.84 -10.84 -7.81
CA ARG A 174 -17.71 -9.43 -8.23
C ARG A 174 -18.04 -8.44 -7.12
N ASP A 175 -19.04 -8.74 -6.30
CA ASP A 175 -19.49 -7.90 -5.18
C ASP A 175 -18.40 -7.71 -4.11
N TYR A 176 -17.45 -8.65 -4.03
CA TYR A 176 -16.29 -8.53 -3.14
C TYR A 176 -15.50 -7.25 -3.39
N TYR A 177 -15.41 -6.79 -4.64
CA TYR A 177 -14.69 -5.55 -4.95
C TYR A 177 -15.37 -4.31 -4.33
N ILE A 178 -16.70 -4.26 -4.33
CA ILE A 178 -17.48 -3.18 -3.71
C ILE A 178 -17.31 -3.21 -2.19
N MET A 179 -17.36 -4.40 -1.59
CA MET A 179 -17.06 -4.59 -0.18
C MET A 179 -15.64 -4.11 0.15
N LEU A 180 -14.64 -4.49 -0.65
CA LEU A 180 -13.24 -4.12 -0.45
C LEU A 180 -13.05 -2.59 -0.45
N GLN A 181 -13.71 -1.85 -1.35
CA GLN A 181 -13.68 -0.39 -1.34
C GLN A 181 -14.18 0.19 -0.01
N SER A 182 -15.25 -0.37 0.53
CA SER A 182 -15.82 0.07 1.81
C SER A 182 -14.90 -0.26 2.98
N VAL A 183 -14.31 -1.47 2.99
CA VAL A 183 -13.34 -1.90 3.99
C VAL A 183 -12.11 -0.99 3.98
N MET A 184 -11.57 -0.64 2.80
CA MET A 184 -10.41 0.26 2.72
C MET A 184 -10.73 1.66 3.28
N ARG A 185 -11.94 2.18 3.07
CA ARG A 185 -12.36 3.47 3.67
C ARG A 185 -12.39 3.40 5.20
N VAL A 186 -12.90 2.31 5.78
CA VAL A 186 -12.94 2.13 7.24
C VAL A 186 -11.52 1.92 7.79
N LEU A 187 -10.70 1.12 7.12
CA LEU A 187 -9.32 0.85 7.52
C LEU A 187 -8.47 2.13 7.58
N PHE A 188 -8.76 3.14 6.75
CA PHE A 188 -8.09 4.44 6.84
C PHE A 188 -8.18 5.06 8.24
N TYR A 189 -9.39 5.08 8.80
CA TYR A 189 -9.63 5.66 10.12
C TYR A 189 -9.18 4.74 11.23
N VAL A 190 -9.45 3.43 11.11
CA VAL A 190 -9.08 2.42 12.11
C VAL A 190 -7.57 2.32 12.32
N THR A 191 -6.77 2.55 11.28
CA THR A 191 -5.31 2.50 11.35
C THR A 191 -4.70 3.72 12.06
N GLY A 192 -5.47 4.78 12.33
CA GLY A 192 -4.93 5.99 12.96
C GLY A 192 -3.95 6.75 12.07
N ILE A 193 -4.29 6.90 10.78
CA ILE A 193 -3.42 7.59 9.80
C ILE A 193 -3.44 9.10 10.01
N VAL A 194 -4.60 9.67 10.33
CA VAL A 194 -4.80 11.11 10.54
C VAL A 194 -5.06 11.48 12.00
N TRP A 195 -5.07 10.51 12.91
CA TRP A 195 -5.32 10.78 14.31
C TRP A 195 -4.63 9.74 15.18
N ASN A 196 -4.22 10.14 16.38
CA ASN A 196 -3.49 9.29 17.29
C ASN A 196 -4.47 8.39 18.08
N LEU A 197 -4.33 7.07 17.93
CA LEU A 197 -5.15 6.08 18.62
C LEU A 197 -4.91 6.09 20.14
N GLU A 198 -3.66 6.31 20.56
CA GLU A 198 -3.23 6.15 21.95
C GLU A 198 -3.77 7.26 22.86
N THR A 199 -3.99 8.46 22.31
CA THR A 199 -4.49 9.60 23.08
C THR A 199 -6.00 9.66 23.18
N MET A 200 -6.73 9.02 22.26
CA MET A 200 -8.19 9.18 22.13
C MET A 200 -9.00 7.93 22.52
N LEU A 201 -8.38 6.75 22.63
CA LEU A 201 -9.07 5.49 22.88
C LEU A 201 -8.57 4.77 24.14
N PRO A 202 -9.41 3.92 24.77
CA PRO A 202 -8.96 3.07 25.86
C PRO A 202 -7.97 2.00 25.37
N GLN A 203 -7.03 1.62 26.25
CA GLN A 203 -5.90 0.76 25.90
C GLN A 203 -6.30 -0.56 25.22
N TRP A 204 -7.34 -1.24 25.72
CA TRP A 204 -7.80 -2.52 25.15
C TRP A 204 -8.22 -2.39 23.68
N LEU A 205 -8.79 -1.25 23.30
CA LEU A 205 -9.21 -0.99 21.92
C LEU A 205 -8.01 -0.63 21.06
N VAL A 206 -7.06 0.15 21.59
CA VAL A 206 -5.79 0.44 20.92
C VAL A 206 -5.06 -0.86 20.58
N ASP A 207 -4.94 -1.79 21.53
CA ASP A 207 -4.26 -3.06 21.33
C ASP A 207 -4.96 -3.92 20.27
N LEU A 208 -6.30 -3.89 20.22
CA LEU A 208 -7.08 -4.56 19.16
C LEU A 208 -6.81 -3.93 17.79
N LEU A 209 -6.80 -2.60 17.67
CA LEU A 209 -6.58 -1.91 16.40
C LEU A 209 -5.13 -2.07 15.90
N LYS A 210 -4.17 -2.20 16.82
CA LYS A 210 -2.77 -2.51 16.51
C LYS A 210 -2.61 -3.89 15.84
N LEU A 211 -3.56 -4.82 15.96
CA LEU A 211 -3.49 -6.11 15.27
C LEU A 211 -3.61 -6.00 13.74
N ASN A 212 -3.99 -4.84 13.21
CA ASN A 212 -4.03 -4.60 11.77
C ASN A 212 -2.59 -4.58 11.18
N PRO A 213 -2.26 -5.44 10.19
CA PRO A 213 -0.92 -5.46 9.59
C PRO A 213 -0.56 -4.16 8.83
N ILE A 214 -1.56 -3.37 8.39
CA ILE A 214 -1.31 -2.06 7.79
C ILE A 214 -0.77 -1.08 8.85
N TYR A 215 -1.21 -1.20 10.11
CA TYR A 215 -0.70 -0.40 11.21
C TYR A 215 0.80 -0.63 11.40
N TYR A 216 1.28 -1.87 11.32
CA TYR A 216 2.71 -2.18 11.42
C TYR A 216 3.56 -1.40 10.42
N VAL A 217 3.12 -1.38 9.15
CA VAL A 217 3.84 -0.67 8.09
C VAL A 217 3.79 0.84 8.33
N VAL A 218 2.60 1.40 8.54
CA VAL A 218 2.38 2.85 8.73
C VAL A 218 3.12 3.36 9.96
N ASN A 219 3.03 2.64 11.08
CA ASN A 219 3.75 2.99 12.30
C ASN A 219 5.27 2.84 12.11
N GLY A 220 5.72 1.82 11.37
CA GLY A 220 7.12 1.64 11.03
C GLY A 220 7.74 2.83 10.28
N PHE A 221 6.99 3.44 9.36
CA PHE A 221 7.41 4.69 8.71
C PHE A 221 7.54 5.86 9.71
N ARG A 222 6.61 5.98 10.66
CA ARG A 222 6.70 7.00 11.73
C ARG A 222 7.87 6.73 12.68
N GLU A 223 8.11 5.48 13.04
CA GLU A 223 9.24 5.06 13.89
C GLU A 223 10.58 5.33 13.22
N THR A 224 10.66 5.12 11.90
CA THR A 224 11.85 5.37 11.08
C THR A 224 12.21 6.86 11.04
N PHE A 225 11.23 7.74 10.77
CA PHE A 225 11.50 9.15 10.50
C PHE A 225 11.37 10.07 11.72
N LEU A 226 10.52 9.73 12.68
CA LEU A 226 10.07 10.66 13.73
C LEU A 226 10.31 10.15 15.16
N MET A 227 10.11 8.86 15.42
CA MET A 227 10.12 8.32 16.81
C MET A 227 11.44 7.64 17.20
N ASN A 228 12.36 7.43 16.24
CA ASN A 228 13.67 6.81 16.47
C ASN A 228 13.59 5.46 17.18
N ARG A 229 12.63 4.63 16.77
CA ARG A 229 12.38 3.31 17.36
C ARG A 229 12.70 2.21 16.38
N GLY A 230 13.38 1.17 16.83
CA GLY A 230 13.75 0.05 15.98
C GLY A 230 12.69 -1.04 15.85
N PHE A 231 12.56 -1.62 14.66
CA PHE A 231 11.69 -2.80 14.44
C PHE A 231 12.06 -3.99 15.36
N TRP A 232 13.33 -4.07 15.80
CA TRP A 232 13.83 -5.08 16.74
C TRP A 232 13.34 -4.87 18.18
N GLU A 233 12.84 -3.69 18.53
CA GLU A 233 12.30 -3.42 19.87
C GLU A 233 10.91 -4.05 20.07
N SER A 234 10.22 -4.39 18.97
CA SER A 234 8.92 -5.07 18.99
C SER A 234 8.97 -6.36 18.17
N PRO A 235 9.78 -7.36 18.56
CA PRO A 235 10.02 -8.56 17.76
C PRO A 235 8.76 -9.42 17.61
N SER A 236 7.88 -9.43 18.61
CA SER A 236 6.59 -10.13 18.56
C SER A 236 5.69 -9.60 17.45
N TYR A 237 5.62 -8.26 17.32
CA TYR A 237 4.78 -7.61 16.32
C TYR A 237 5.34 -7.78 14.91
N THR A 238 6.67 -7.68 14.77
CA THR A 238 7.40 -8.01 13.54
C THR A 238 7.12 -9.45 13.08
N MET A 239 7.20 -10.43 13.99
CA MET A 239 6.95 -11.83 13.68
C MET A 239 5.49 -12.07 13.28
N TYR A 240 4.54 -11.46 13.98
CA TYR A 240 3.12 -11.51 13.65
C TYR A 240 2.82 -10.97 12.24
N PHE A 241 3.40 -9.82 11.88
CA PHE A 241 3.24 -9.24 10.55
C PHE A 241 3.74 -10.17 9.44
N TRP A 242 4.93 -10.74 9.59
CA TRP A 242 5.50 -11.65 8.59
C TRP A 242 4.71 -12.96 8.51
N LEU A 243 4.22 -13.48 9.64
CA LEU A 243 3.36 -14.66 9.66
C LEU A 243 2.07 -14.44 8.87
N ILE A 244 1.39 -13.32 9.07
CA ILE A 244 0.19 -12.96 8.30
C ILE A 244 0.52 -12.80 6.82
N THR A 245 1.58 -12.06 6.51
CA THR A 245 1.99 -11.80 5.12
C THR A 245 2.28 -13.10 4.37
N LEU A 246 3.06 -14.01 4.97
CA LEU A 246 3.38 -15.29 4.36
C LEU A 246 2.16 -16.22 4.27
N THR A 247 1.26 -16.17 5.24
CA THR A 247 0.00 -16.94 5.22
C THR A 247 -0.90 -16.45 4.07
N LEU A 248 -1.06 -15.13 3.93
CA LEU A 248 -1.82 -14.53 2.83
C LEU A 248 -1.18 -14.83 1.47
N LEU A 249 0.15 -14.80 1.38
CA LEU A 249 0.86 -15.17 0.17
C LEU A 249 0.59 -16.61 -0.22
N PHE A 250 0.67 -17.51 0.76
CA PHE A 250 0.42 -18.94 0.55
C PHE A 250 -1.01 -19.18 0.09
N VAL A 251 -2.00 -18.67 0.83
CA VAL A 251 -3.42 -18.82 0.49
C VAL A 251 -3.74 -18.16 -0.85
N GLY A 252 -3.27 -16.94 -1.08
CA GLY A 252 -3.45 -16.19 -2.32
C GLY A 252 -2.86 -16.92 -3.53
N ALA A 253 -1.63 -17.42 -3.43
CA ALA A 253 -1.00 -18.18 -4.51
C ALA A 253 -1.71 -19.51 -4.79
N THR A 254 -2.12 -20.24 -3.75
CA THR A 254 -2.86 -21.50 -3.90
C THR A 254 -4.22 -21.29 -4.55
N LEU A 255 -4.98 -20.28 -4.10
CA LEU A 255 -6.26 -19.93 -4.73
C LEU A 255 -6.05 -19.49 -6.18
N HIS A 256 -5.08 -18.62 -6.43
CA HIS A 256 -4.80 -18.11 -7.77
C HIS A 256 -4.48 -19.24 -8.75
N MET A 257 -3.57 -20.15 -8.37
CA MET A 257 -3.20 -21.29 -9.22
C MET A 257 -4.35 -22.29 -9.40
N LYS A 258 -5.24 -22.44 -8.42
CA LYS A 258 -6.40 -23.32 -8.52
C LYS A 258 -7.46 -22.80 -9.48
N PHE A 259 -7.67 -21.49 -9.54
CA PHE A 259 -8.75 -20.88 -10.32
C PHE A 259 -8.30 -20.22 -11.63
N ARG A 260 -6.98 -20.09 -11.88
CA ARG A 260 -6.45 -19.40 -13.08
C ARG A 260 -7.01 -19.88 -14.41
N GLU A 261 -7.30 -21.17 -14.54
CA GLU A 261 -7.83 -21.76 -15.77
C GLU A 261 -9.32 -21.44 -15.97
N ARG A 262 -10.04 -21.15 -14.88
CA ARG A 262 -11.48 -20.85 -14.89
C ARG A 262 -11.79 -19.36 -14.87
N PHE A 263 -10.79 -18.48 -14.73
CA PHE A 263 -11.04 -17.04 -14.69
C PHE A 263 -11.77 -16.51 -15.93
N VAL A 264 -11.55 -17.13 -17.10
CA VAL A 264 -12.26 -16.77 -18.33
C VAL A 264 -13.74 -17.16 -18.27
N ASP A 265 -14.11 -18.19 -17.51
CA ASP A 265 -15.50 -18.65 -17.39
C ASP A 265 -16.34 -17.78 -16.42
N TYR A 266 -15.68 -17.06 -15.51
CA TYR A 266 -16.32 -16.21 -14.50
C TYR A 266 -16.47 -14.74 -14.90
N LEU A 267 -15.95 -14.36 -16.07
CA LEU A 267 -15.87 -12.96 -16.54
C LEU A 267 -16.61 -12.79 -17.87
#